data_AF-G3EKY1-F1
#
_entry.id   AF-G3EKY1-F1
#
_cell.length_a   1.000
_cell.length_b   1.000
_cell.length_c   1.000
_cell.angle_alpha   90.00
_cell.angle_beta   90.00
_cell.angle_gamma   90.00
#
_symmetry.space_group_name_H-M   'P 1'
#
loop_
_entity.id
_entity.type
_entity.pdbx_description
1 polymer ?
#
loop_
_entity_poly.entity_id
_entity_poly.type
_entity_poly.pdbx_seq_one_letter_code
_entity_poly.pdbx_strand_id
1 'polypeptide(L)'
;WFLRYSSTLNEMWCHVCRQYTVQSSRTSAFIIGSKQFKIHTIKLHSQSNLHKKCLQLYKLRMHPEKTEEMCRSMTLLLNTAYHLAVEGRPYYDFRPLAELLRKCELRVVDQYMNEGDCQILIHHIARALREDLVERIRQSPFLSIILDGQSEYLLADTVAVYVQYTSNDGPPATEFLSLQELGVPTTESYLQAIDRAFSALGIRLQDEKPTVGLGVDGFNITAGLRANMYMTIRKTLPWLLCLPFMVHRPHLEILDAISGKELPCLEELENNLKQLLSFYRYSPRLMCELRVTAATLCEETEFLGDIRGVRW
;
A
#
# COMPACT_ATOMS: atom_id res chain seq x y z
N TRP A 1 23.12 -15.26 38.28
CA TRP A 1 23.50 -16.68 38.13
C TRP A 1 22.31 -17.48 37.58
N PHE A 2 22.49 -18.24 36.49
CA PHE A 2 21.39 -18.90 35.75
C PHE A 2 21.14 -20.38 36.10
N LEU A 3 22.01 -20.99 36.91
CA LEU A 3 21.92 -22.38 37.31
C LEU A 3 21.16 -22.55 38.63
N ARG A 4 20.41 -23.64 38.74
CA ARG A 4 19.77 -24.13 39.97
C ARG A 4 20.23 -25.56 40.19
N TYR A 5 20.36 -25.95 41.47
CA TYR A 5 20.76 -27.28 41.89
C TYR A 5 19.73 -27.84 42.87
N SER A 6 19.41 -29.12 42.73
CA SER A 6 18.59 -29.87 43.67
C SER A 6 19.44 -30.93 44.35
N SER A 7 19.56 -30.85 45.67
CA SER A 7 20.27 -31.84 46.49
C SER A 7 19.54 -33.18 46.56
N THR A 8 18.20 -33.18 46.44
CA THR A 8 17.39 -34.39 46.49
C THR A 8 17.49 -35.23 45.22
N LEU A 9 17.55 -34.56 44.06
CA LEU A 9 17.68 -35.22 42.75
C LEU A 9 19.14 -35.36 42.30
N ASN A 10 20.06 -34.68 43.01
CA ASN A 10 21.45 -34.49 42.62
C ASN A 10 21.61 -34.01 41.17
N GLU A 11 20.82 -33.00 40.80
CA GLU A 11 20.73 -32.48 39.43
C GLU A 11 20.88 -30.96 39.40
N MET A 12 21.52 -30.48 38.34
CA MET A 12 21.67 -29.07 38.03
C MET A 12 21.00 -28.74 36.70
N TRP A 13 20.26 -27.64 36.66
CA TRP A 13 19.61 -27.16 35.44
C TRP A 13 19.72 -25.65 35.31
N CYS A 14 19.60 -25.17 34.08
CA CYS A 14 19.47 -23.77 33.76
C CYS A 14 17.99 -23.38 33.83
N HIS A 15 17.60 -22.61 34.85
CA HIS A 15 16.19 -22.22 35.01
C HIS A 15 15.69 -21.36 33.84
N VAL A 16 16.57 -20.55 33.26
CA VAL A 16 16.28 -19.70 32.09
C VAL A 16 15.97 -20.56 30.85
N CYS A 17 16.86 -21.49 30.48
CA CYS A 17 16.60 -22.36 29.33
C CYS A 17 15.41 -23.30 29.58
N ARG A 18 15.22 -23.80 30.80
CA ARG A 18 14.08 -24.67 31.13
C ARG A 18 12.73 -23.97 30.95
N GLN A 19 12.66 -22.68 31.27
CA GLN A 19 11.43 -21.89 31.19
C GLN A 19 11.17 -21.33 29.78
N TYR A 20 12.20 -20.97 29.01
CA TYR A 20 12.05 -20.19 27.76
C TYR A 20 12.44 -20.93 26.47
N THR A 21 12.74 -22.23 26.54
CA THR A 21 12.97 -23.04 25.32
C THR A 21 11.67 -23.60 24.76
N VAL A 22 11.56 -23.61 23.43
CA VAL A 22 10.45 -24.23 22.69
C VAL A 22 10.45 -25.73 22.96
N GLN A 23 9.26 -26.34 23.14
CA GLN A 23 9.12 -27.75 23.54
C GLN A 23 9.89 -28.72 22.61
N SER A 24 9.94 -28.44 21.31
CA SER A 24 10.66 -29.24 20.30
C SER A 24 12.19 -29.26 20.47
N SER A 25 12.77 -28.31 21.22
CA SER A 25 14.22 -28.15 21.39
C SER A 25 14.73 -28.55 22.79
N ARG A 26 13.90 -29.23 23.60
CA ARG A 26 14.22 -29.61 24.99
C ARG A 26 15.11 -30.85 25.12
N THR A 27 16.21 -30.91 24.37
CA THR A 27 17.15 -32.05 24.38
C THR A 27 18.42 -31.78 25.19
N SER A 28 18.72 -30.52 25.52
CA SER A 28 19.95 -30.19 26.25
C SER A 28 19.90 -30.66 27.71
N ALA A 29 21.00 -31.25 28.18
CA ALA A 29 21.14 -31.75 29.56
C ALA A 29 20.83 -30.69 30.64
N PHE A 30 21.13 -29.40 30.39
CA PHE A 30 20.81 -28.33 31.34
C PHE A 30 19.34 -27.87 31.30
N ILE A 31 18.53 -28.32 30.34
CA ILE A 31 17.08 -28.05 30.28
C ILE A 31 16.33 -29.11 31.09
N ILE A 32 16.74 -30.38 30.92
CA ILE A 32 16.12 -31.54 31.58
C ILE A 32 16.60 -31.66 33.03
N GLY A 33 17.91 -31.59 33.23
CA GLY A 33 18.59 -31.86 34.51
C GLY A 33 19.89 -32.62 34.22
N SER A 34 21.02 -32.06 34.66
CA SER A 34 22.34 -32.66 34.48
C SER A 34 22.93 -33.10 35.81
N LYS A 35 23.44 -34.33 35.87
CA LYS A 35 24.23 -34.85 37.01
C LYS A 35 25.74 -34.60 36.86
N GLN A 36 26.16 -33.99 35.74
CA GLN A 36 27.57 -33.71 35.44
C GLN A 36 27.89 -32.24 35.73
N PHE A 37 28.66 -32.00 36.79
CA PHE A 37 29.01 -30.65 37.27
C PHE A 37 30.39 -30.18 36.80
N LYS A 38 30.72 -30.40 35.52
CA LYS A 38 31.98 -29.93 34.93
C LYS A 38 31.88 -28.45 34.54
N ILE A 39 32.80 -27.63 35.04
CA ILE A 39 32.87 -26.17 34.75
C ILE A 39 32.92 -25.89 33.24
N HIS A 40 33.68 -26.69 32.48
CA HIS A 40 33.78 -26.55 31.02
C HIS A 40 32.41 -26.68 30.33
N THR A 41 31.61 -27.67 30.74
CA THR A 41 30.28 -27.92 30.18
C THR A 41 29.30 -26.79 30.52
N ILE A 42 29.41 -26.21 31.72
CA ILE A 42 28.65 -25.02 32.12
C ILE A 42 29.02 -23.80 31.25
N LYS A 43 30.32 -23.58 31.00
CA LYS A 43 30.79 -22.49 30.13
C LYS A 43 30.27 -22.63 28.69
N LEU A 44 30.38 -23.83 28.12
CA LEU A 44 29.83 -24.12 26.78
C LEU A 44 28.33 -23.83 26.68
N HIS A 45 27.55 -24.23 27.70
CA HIS A 45 26.13 -23.92 27.75
C HIS A 45 25.86 -22.41 27.77
N SER A 46 26.57 -21.67 28.62
CA SER A 46 26.40 -20.20 28.75
C SER A 46 26.68 -19.45 27.45
N GLN A 47 27.59 -19.98 26.62
CA GLN A 47 27.97 -19.38 25.34
C GLN A 47 27.07 -19.81 24.18
N SER A 48 26.25 -20.85 24.36
CA SER A 48 25.37 -21.37 23.32
C SER A 48 24.34 -20.34 22.85
N ASN A 49 24.03 -20.37 21.54
CA ASN A 49 23.03 -19.48 20.93
C ASN A 49 21.65 -19.65 21.57
N LEU A 50 21.29 -20.89 21.95
CA LEU A 50 20.03 -21.18 22.62
C LEU A 50 19.96 -20.47 23.98
N HIS A 51 21.01 -20.57 24.80
CA HIS A 51 21.05 -19.89 26.09
C HIS A 51 20.97 -18.37 25.94
N LYS A 52 21.72 -17.79 25.00
CA LYS A 52 21.68 -16.34 24.73
C LYS A 52 20.27 -15.87 24.37
N LYS A 53 19.55 -16.59 23.50
CA LYS A 53 18.16 -16.28 23.13
C LYS A 53 17.20 -16.38 24.32
N CYS A 54 17.27 -17.47 25.09
CA CYS A 54 16.43 -17.65 26.28
C CYS A 54 16.73 -16.60 27.36
N LEU A 55 17.99 -16.22 27.53
CA LEU A 55 18.40 -15.17 28.47
C LEU A 55 17.90 -13.79 28.03
N GLN A 56 17.89 -13.49 26.73
CA GLN A 56 17.30 -12.27 26.20
C GLN A 56 15.80 -12.19 26.55
N LEU A 57 15.05 -13.27 26.31
CA LEU A 57 13.62 -13.36 26.64
C LEU A 57 13.36 -13.25 28.15
N TYR A 58 14.18 -13.91 28.97
CA TYR A 58 14.11 -13.80 30.42
C TYR A 58 14.32 -12.36 30.88
N LYS A 59 15.33 -11.67 30.35
CA LYS A 59 15.62 -10.26 30.69
C LYS A 59 14.45 -9.33 30.32
N LEU A 60 13.81 -9.56 29.17
CA LEU A 60 12.64 -8.80 28.74
C LEU A 60 11.45 -9.00 29.69
N ARG A 61 11.16 -10.25 30.09
CA ARG A 61 10.04 -10.54 31.01
C ARG A 61 10.26 -10.10 32.46
N MET A 62 11.51 -9.99 32.89
CA MET A 62 11.84 -9.52 34.24
C MET A 62 11.76 -7.99 34.38
N HIS A 63 11.67 -7.27 33.26
CA HIS A 63 11.54 -5.81 33.21
C HIS A 63 10.42 -5.40 32.23
N PRO A 64 9.15 -5.71 32.54
CA PRO A 64 8.02 -5.32 31.71
C PRO A 64 7.98 -3.80 31.49
N GLU A 65 8.37 -3.00 32.48
CA GLU A 65 8.45 -1.53 32.41
C GLU A 65 9.39 -1.03 31.30
N LYS A 66 10.54 -1.68 31.11
CA LYS A 66 11.49 -1.33 30.03
C LYS A 66 10.98 -1.77 28.67
N THR A 67 10.20 -2.84 28.64
CA THR A 67 9.58 -3.34 27.40
C THR A 67 8.44 -2.40 26.97
N GLU A 68 7.63 -1.94 27.92
CA GLU A 68 6.56 -0.98 27.67
C GLU A 68 7.10 0.38 27.22
N GLU A 69 8.16 0.87 27.87
CA GLU A 69 8.83 2.11 27.47
C GLU A 69 9.43 2.02 26.07
N MET A 70 10.06 0.88 25.73
CA MET A 70 10.53 0.62 24.37
C MET A 70 9.39 0.58 23.36
N CYS A 71 8.27 -0.07 23.69
CA CYS A 71 7.08 -0.09 22.83
C CYS A 71 6.56 1.33 22.58
N ARG A 72 6.40 2.16 23.61
CA ARG A 72 5.97 3.56 23.47
C ARG A 72 6.90 4.37 22.57
N SER A 73 8.21 4.19 22.76
CA SER A 73 9.23 4.88 21.97
C SER A 73 9.22 4.41 20.51
N MET A 74 8.95 3.12 20.28
CA MET A 74 8.83 2.55 18.95
C MET A 74 7.55 2.98 18.23
N THR A 75 6.42 3.07 18.96
CA THR A 75 5.17 3.62 18.44
C THR A 75 5.36 5.03 17.90
N LEU A 76 6.17 5.86 18.57
CA LEU A 76 6.46 7.22 18.11
C LEU A 76 7.17 7.21 16.75
N LEU A 77 8.21 6.39 16.59
CA LEU A 77 8.93 6.26 15.32
C LEU A 77 8.04 5.64 14.21
N LEU A 78 7.19 4.67 14.54
CA LEU A 78 6.21 4.11 13.60
C LEU A 78 5.20 5.17 13.13
N ASN A 79 4.65 5.97 14.04
CA ASN A 79 3.73 7.06 13.69
C ASN A 79 4.42 8.13 12.85
N THR A 80 5.68 8.42 13.14
CA THR A 80 6.50 9.37 12.37
C THR A 80 6.70 8.86 10.95
N ALA A 81 7.06 7.59 10.79
CA ALA A 81 7.26 6.95 9.49
C ALA A 81 5.94 6.87 8.70
N TYR A 82 4.84 6.53 9.38
CA TYR A 82 3.49 6.54 8.82
C TYR A 82 3.10 7.93 8.32
N HIS A 83 3.33 8.97 9.11
CA HIS A 83 3.04 10.35 8.71
C HIS A 83 3.80 10.75 7.44
N LEU A 84 5.10 10.45 7.36
CA LEU A 84 5.87 10.72 6.14
C LEU A 84 5.29 10.00 4.93
N ALA A 85 4.89 8.73 5.08
CA ALA A 85 4.32 7.95 4.00
C ALA A 85 2.97 8.53 3.52
N VAL A 86 2.09 8.92 4.44
CA VAL A 86 0.77 9.50 4.11
C VAL A 86 0.90 10.87 3.43
N GLU A 87 1.85 11.68 3.87
CA GLU A 87 2.11 13.01 3.31
C GLU A 87 3.00 12.99 2.05
N GLY A 88 3.43 11.81 1.59
CA GLY A 88 4.31 11.67 0.42
C GLY A 88 5.69 12.31 0.61
N ARG A 89 6.19 12.36 1.84
CA ARG A 89 7.48 12.99 2.19
C ARG A 89 8.66 12.05 1.95
N PRO A 90 9.83 12.58 1.56
CA PRO A 90 11.03 11.78 1.35
C PRO A 90 11.56 11.17 2.66
N TYR A 91 12.19 10.00 2.58
CA TYR A 91 12.69 9.27 3.76
C TYR A 91 13.77 10.02 4.54
N TYR A 92 14.54 10.92 3.90
CA TYR A 92 15.56 11.71 4.59
C TYR A 92 14.97 12.72 5.58
N ASP A 93 13.67 13.04 5.50
CA ASP A 93 12.97 13.89 6.47
C ASP A 93 12.70 13.19 7.81
N PHE A 94 12.88 11.86 7.86
CA PHE A 94 12.62 11.07 9.06
C PHE A 94 13.51 11.44 10.24
N ARG A 95 14.81 11.64 10.01
CA ARG A 95 15.75 12.01 11.06
C ARG A 95 15.50 13.41 11.61
N PRO A 96 15.38 14.47 10.79
CA PRO A 96 15.00 15.79 11.28
C PRO A 96 13.70 15.79 12.09
N LEU A 97 12.69 15.02 11.64
CA LEU A 97 11.41 14.93 12.33
C LEU A 97 11.53 14.21 13.69
N ALA A 98 12.27 13.11 13.77
CA ALA A 98 12.56 12.42 15.02
C ALA A 98 13.34 13.31 16.01
N GLU A 99 14.30 14.10 15.52
CA GLU A 99 15.04 15.07 16.34
C GLU A 99 14.15 16.20 16.86
N LEU A 100 13.19 16.66 16.06
CA LEU A 100 12.18 17.63 16.49
C LEU A 100 11.31 17.06 17.61
N LEU A 101 10.81 15.82 17.47
CA LEU A 101 10.02 15.16 18.52
C LEU A 101 10.82 15.04 19.83
N ARG A 102 12.12 14.77 19.74
CA ARG A 102 13.02 14.78 20.91
C ARG A 102 13.14 16.15 21.57
N LYS A 103 13.16 17.24 20.77
CA LYS A 103 13.13 18.61 21.30
C LYS A 103 11.81 18.96 21.96
N CYS A 104 10.71 18.34 21.53
CA CYS A 104 9.39 18.43 22.17
C CYS A 104 9.25 17.51 23.40
N GLU A 105 10.36 17.08 24.00
CA GLU A 105 10.41 16.23 25.20
C GLU A 105 9.80 14.83 25.04
N LEU A 106 9.60 14.35 23.80
CA LEU A 106 9.16 13.00 23.53
C LEU A 106 10.34 12.02 23.57
N ARG A 107 10.11 10.82 24.13
CA ARG A 107 11.13 9.77 24.22
C ARG A 107 11.25 9.04 22.88
N VAL A 108 12.27 9.42 22.12
CA VAL A 108 12.65 8.79 20.84
C VAL A 108 13.89 7.92 21.08
N VAL A 109 13.93 6.73 20.47
CA VAL A 109 15.11 5.86 20.54
C VAL A 109 16.19 6.40 19.60
N ASP A 110 17.45 6.44 20.02
CA ASP A 110 18.57 6.89 19.17
C ASP A 110 18.90 5.91 18.02
N GLN A 111 18.31 4.72 18.05
CA GLN A 111 18.42 3.71 17.01
C GLN A 111 17.22 3.83 16.07
N TYR A 112 17.35 3.31 14.85
CA TYR A 112 16.27 3.28 13.87
C TYR A 112 15.87 4.63 13.29
N MET A 113 16.79 5.59 13.14
CA MET A 113 16.51 6.95 12.65
C MET A 113 17.14 7.27 11.29
N ASN A 114 17.64 6.29 10.55
CA ASN A 114 18.14 6.52 9.19
C ASN A 114 17.07 6.22 8.13
N GLU A 115 17.36 6.57 6.87
CA GLU A 115 16.46 6.37 5.73
C GLU A 115 16.08 4.90 5.52
N GLY A 116 17.05 3.98 5.66
CA GLY A 116 16.81 2.54 5.53
C GLY A 116 15.89 2.00 6.62
N ASP A 117 16.04 2.50 7.85
CA ASP A 117 15.15 2.16 8.95
C ASP A 117 13.73 2.68 8.70
N CYS A 118 13.59 3.92 8.21
CA CYS A 118 12.29 4.49 7.82
C CYS A 118 11.59 3.60 6.78
N GLN A 119 12.32 3.16 5.75
CA GLN A 119 11.80 2.27 4.72
C GLN A 119 11.33 0.94 5.31
N ILE A 120 12.10 0.35 6.22
CA ILE A 120 11.73 -0.90 6.91
C ILE A 120 10.48 -0.71 7.77
N LEU A 121 10.39 0.39 8.51
CA LEU A 121 9.21 0.71 9.34
C LEU A 121 7.96 0.85 8.46
N ILE A 122 8.03 1.63 7.38
CA ILE A 122 6.92 1.81 6.43
C ILE A 122 6.53 0.46 5.81
N HIS A 123 7.50 -0.38 5.44
CA HIS A 123 7.22 -1.71 4.91
C HIS A 123 6.40 -2.56 5.90
N HIS A 124 6.79 -2.57 7.19
CA HIS A 124 6.05 -3.31 8.21
C HIS A 124 4.67 -2.72 8.49
N ILE A 125 4.52 -1.40 8.49
CA ILE A 125 3.22 -0.72 8.63
C ILE A 125 2.31 -1.11 7.47
N ALA A 126 2.78 -0.97 6.23
CA ALA A 126 2.03 -1.32 5.03
C ALA A 126 1.63 -2.80 5.02
N ARG A 127 2.51 -3.68 5.49
CA ARG A 127 2.20 -5.11 5.63
C ARG A 127 1.08 -5.36 6.65
N ALA A 128 1.15 -4.74 7.83
CA ALA A 128 0.12 -4.90 8.87
C ALA A 128 -1.25 -4.40 8.37
N LEU A 129 -1.29 -3.22 7.75
CA LEU A 129 -2.51 -2.67 7.15
C LEU A 129 -3.09 -3.58 6.06
N ARG A 130 -2.22 -4.19 5.23
CA ARG A 130 -2.62 -5.14 4.19
C ARG A 130 -3.18 -6.43 4.78
N GLU A 131 -2.55 -6.98 5.82
CA GLU A 131 -3.04 -8.18 6.52
C GLU A 131 -4.44 -7.92 7.10
N ASP A 132 -4.65 -6.76 7.74
CA ASP A 132 -5.97 -6.37 8.26
C ASP A 132 -7.02 -6.18 7.14
N LEU A 133 -6.63 -5.57 6.01
CA LEU A 133 -7.51 -5.41 4.85
C LEU A 133 -7.93 -6.78 4.27
N VAL A 134 -6.99 -7.72 4.16
CA VAL A 134 -7.28 -9.08 3.68
C VAL A 134 -8.30 -9.77 4.58
N GLU A 135 -8.18 -9.64 5.90
CA GLU A 135 -9.16 -10.21 6.84
C GLU A 135 -10.54 -9.56 6.68
N ARG A 136 -10.62 -8.23 6.47
CA ARG A 136 -11.90 -7.55 6.20
C ARG A 136 -12.53 -8.02 4.88
N ILE A 137 -11.75 -8.14 3.82
CA ILE A 137 -12.20 -8.69 2.52
C ILE A 137 -12.71 -10.12 2.71
N ARG A 138 -11.97 -10.97 3.44
CA ARG A 138 -12.34 -12.36 3.74
C ARG A 138 -13.57 -12.47 4.61
N GLN A 139 -13.96 -11.45 5.38
CA GLN A 139 -15.19 -11.46 6.18
C GLN A 139 -16.39 -10.93 5.41
N SER A 140 -16.17 -10.01 4.47
CA SER A 140 -17.23 -9.39 3.67
C SER A 140 -18.06 -10.42 2.87
N PRO A 141 -19.40 -10.34 2.84
CA PRO A 141 -20.23 -11.19 1.99
C PRO A 141 -20.13 -10.83 0.51
N PHE A 142 -19.79 -9.59 0.18
CA PHE A 142 -19.72 -9.08 -1.20
C PHE A 142 -18.41 -8.33 -1.44
N LEU A 143 -17.84 -8.51 -2.62
CA LEU A 143 -16.62 -7.82 -3.04
C LEU A 143 -16.85 -7.16 -4.39
N SER A 144 -16.51 -5.89 -4.53
CA SER A 144 -16.43 -5.21 -5.82
C SER A 144 -15.03 -4.67 -6.04
N ILE A 145 -14.61 -4.64 -7.30
CA ILE A 145 -13.30 -4.15 -7.72
C ILE A 145 -13.53 -2.85 -8.47
N ILE A 146 -12.73 -1.83 -8.19
CA ILE A 146 -12.74 -0.57 -8.94
C ILE A 146 -11.33 -0.38 -9.50
N LEU A 147 -11.24 -0.20 -10.81
CA LEU A 147 -10.01 0.12 -11.51
C LEU A 147 -10.02 1.60 -11.86
N ASP A 148 -8.93 2.27 -11.53
CA ASP A 148 -8.68 3.69 -11.78
C ASP A 148 -7.37 3.82 -12.56
N GLY A 149 -7.48 4.03 -13.87
CA GLY A 149 -6.38 4.08 -14.81
C GLY A 149 -5.73 5.46 -14.88
N GLN A 150 -4.40 5.47 -14.86
CA GLN A 150 -3.58 6.66 -15.06
C GLN A 150 -2.62 6.39 -16.21
N SER A 151 -2.64 7.26 -17.21
CA SER A 151 -1.66 7.28 -18.29
C SER A 151 -0.83 8.54 -18.18
N GLU A 152 0.47 8.39 -17.99
CA GLU A 152 1.42 9.48 -17.99
C GLU A 152 2.39 9.31 -19.16
N TYR A 153 2.54 10.34 -20.00
CA TYR A 153 3.35 10.29 -21.23
C TYR A 153 4.81 9.83 -21.05
N LEU A 154 5.34 9.90 -19.82
CA LEU A 154 6.73 9.60 -19.48
C LEU A 154 6.91 8.28 -18.71
N LEU A 155 5.82 7.69 -18.20
CA LEU A 155 5.85 6.46 -17.40
C LEU A 155 5.01 5.36 -18.07
N ALA A 156 5.16 4.13 -17.59
CA ALA A 156 4.25 3.07 -18.01
C ALA A 156 2.83 3.38 -17.51
N ASP A 157 1.81 3.02 -18.30
CA ASP A 157 0.43 3.13 -17.87
C ASP A 157 0.24 2.30 -16.59
N THR A 158 -0.40 2.91 -15.60
CA THR A 158 -0.69 2.27 -14.31
C THR A 158 -2.19 2.22 -14.06
N VAL A 159 -2.62 1.24 -13.28
CA VAL A 159 -3.99 1.16 -12.78
C VAL A 159 -3.98 0.96 -11.28
N ALA A 160 -4.63 1.87 -10.56
CA ALA A 160 -4.92 1.70 -9.16
C ALA A 160 -6.10 0.73 -9.03
N VAL A 161 -5.89 -0.33 -8.26
CA VAL A 161 -6.91 -1.32 -7.93
C VAL A 161 -7.44 -0.97 -6.55
N TYR A 162 -8.72 -0.66 -6.48
CA TYR A 162 -9.46 -0.49 -5.24
C TYR A 162 -10.40 -1.66 -5.04
N VAL A 163 -10.68 -1.96 -3.78
CA VAL A 163 -11.66 -2.94 -3.36
C VAL A 163 -12.76 -2.25 -2.58
N GLN A 164 -13.98 -2.62 -2.88
CA GLN A 164 -15.15 -2.23 -2.10
C GLN A 164 -15.76 -3.48 -1.46
N TYR A 165 -15.89 -3.43 -0.14
CA TYR A 165 -16.37 -4.55 0.65
C TYR A 165 -17.37 -4.05 1.70
N THR A 166 -18.29 -4.91 2.11
CA THR A 166 -19.33 -4.59 3.10
C THR A 166 -19.01 -5.27 4.42
N SER A 167 -19.06 -4.53 5.51
CA SER A 167 -19.12 -5.14 6.85
C SER A 167 -20.57 -5.42 7.23
N ASN A 168 -20.79 -6.21 8.29
CA ASN A 168 -22.13 -6.39 8.87
C ASN A 168 -22.71 -5.07 9.40
N ASP A 169 -21.83 -4.13 9.76
CA ASP A 169 -22.20 -2.83 10.32
C ASP A 169 -21.66 -1.70 9.43
N GLY A 170 -22.55 -1.05 8.68
CA GLY A 170 -22.26 0.21 7.99
C GLY A 170 -22.29 0.17 6.45
N PRO A 171 -22.04 1.33 5.82
CA PRO A 171 -21.95 1.43 4.36
C PRO A 171 -20.74 0.64 3.81
N PRO A 172 -20.75 0.28 2.52
CA PRO A 172 -19.58 -0.34 1.89
C PRO A 172 -18.34 0.56 2.04
N ALA A 173 -17.24 -0.04 2.48
CA ALA A 173 -15.95 0.61 2.57
C ALA A 173 -15.18 0.42 1.27
N THR A 174 -14.56 1.50 0.77
CA THR A 174 -13.66 1.47 -0.38
C THR A 174 -12.25 1.70 0.09
N GLU A 175 -11.34 0.77 -0.22
CA GLU A 175 -9.93 0.87 0.14
C GLU A 175 -9.01 0.57 -1.04
N PHE A 176 -7.86 1.22 -1.05
CA PHE A 176 -6.81 0.97 -2.02
C PHE A 176 -6.16 -0.39 -1.78
N LEU A 177 -6.04 -1.19 -2.83
CA LEU A 177 -5.42 -2.51 -2.77
C LEU A 177 -3.97 -2.49 -3.25
N SER A 178 -3.76 -1.99 -4.48
CA SER A 178 -2.45 -1.98 -5.12
C SER A 178 -2.43 -1.08 -6.35
N LEU A 179 -1.24 -0.59 -6.71
CA LEU A 179 -0.98 0.05 -7.99
C LEU A 179 -0.31 -0.98 -8.91
N GLN A 180 -0.84 -1.17 -10.12
CA GLN A 180 -0.37 -2.16 -11.07
C GLN A 180 0.13 -1.47 -12.34
N GLU A 181 1.32 -1.85 -12.80
CA GLU A 181 1.81 -1.44 -14.12
C GLU A 181 1.14 -2.29 -15.21
N LEU A 182 0.68 -1.65 -16.29
CA LEU A 182 0.02 -2.29 -17.43
C LEU A 182 0.95 -2.48 -18.63
N GLY A 183 1.99 -1.66 -18.74
CA GLY A 183 2.84 -1.62 -19.92
C GLY A 183 2.08 -1.06 -21.13
N VAL A 184 1.39 -1.92 -21.88
CA VAL A 184 0.52 -1.52 -23.01
C VAL A 184 -0.94 -1.77 -22.63
N PRO A 185 -1.82 -0.75 -22.66
CA PRO A 185 -3.21 -0.86 -22.22
C PRO A 185 -4.01 -1.76 -23.17
N THR A 186 -4.20 -3.00 -22.78
CA THR A 186 -4.95 -4.03 -23.49
C THR A 186 -5.87 -4.78 -22.53
N THR A 187 -6.92 -5.43 -23.03
CA THR A 187 -7.83 -6.23 -22.19
C THR A 187 -7.06 -7.19 -21.29
N GLU A 188 -6.07 -7.87 -21.87
CA GLU A 188 -5.22 -8.82 -21.16
C GLU A 188 -4.40 -8.16 -20.06
N SER A 189 -3.79 -6.99 -20.33
CA SER A 189 -3.00 -6.28 -19.32
C SER A 189 -3.81 -5.92 -18.06
N TYR A 190 -5.08 -5.50 -18.23
CA TYR A 190 -5.95 -5.17 -17.11
C TYR A 190 -6.38 -6.42 -16.33
N LEU A 191 -6.70 -7.52 -17.02
CA LEU A 191 -7.04 -8.77 -16.35
C LEU A 191 -5.85 -9.34 -15.58
N GLN A 192 -4.65 -9.28 -16.17
CA GLN A 192 -3.41 -9.65 -15.47
C GLN A 192 -3.11 -8.73 -14.29
N ALA A 193 -3.42 -7.43 -14.38
CA ALA A 193 -3.27 -6.52 -13.26
C ALA A 193 -4.20 -6.89 -12.09
N ILE A 194 -5.45 -7.25 -12.38
CA ILE A 194 -6.39 -7.79 -11.38
C ILE A 194 -5.79 -9.08 -10.78
N ASP A 195 -5.40 -10.04 -11.61
CA ASP A 195 -4.87 -11.32 -11.13
C ASP A 195 -3.62 -11.14 -10.27
N ARG A 196 -2.69 -10.25 -10.66
CA ARG A 196 -1.50 -9.91 -9.86
C ARG A 196 -1.88 -9.30 -8.50
N ALA A 197 -2.83 -8.35 -8.51
CA ALA A 197 -3.27 -7.67 -7.29
C ALA A 197 -3.85 -8.65 -6.27
N PHE A 198 -4.69 -9.60 -6.70
CA PHE A 198 -5.31 -10.57 -5.80
C PHE A 198 -4.41 -11.77 -5.47
N SER A 199 -3.57 -12.22 -6.42
CA SER A 199 -2.61 -13.30 -6.18
C SER A 199 -1.58 -12.92 -5.11
N ALA A 200 -1.17 -11.64 -5.05
CA ALA A 200 -0.30 -11.12 -4.00
C ALA A 200 -0.90 -11.24 -2.58
N LEU A 201 -2.22 -11.38 -2.49
CA LEU A 201 -2.97 -11.56 -1.23
C LEU A 201 -3.32 -13.02 -0.97
N GLY A 202 -2.94 -13.94 -1.86
CA GLY A 202 -3.36 -15.34 -1.83
C GLY A 202 -4.86 -15.51 -2.09
N ILE A 203 -5.51 -14.53 -2.72
CA ILE A 203 -6.94 -14.57 -3.05
C ILE A 203 -7.05 -15.00 -4.52
N ARG A 204 -7.81 -16.06 -4.76
CA ARG A 204 -8.23 -16.45 -6.11
C ARG A 204 -9.66 -16.00 -6.31
N LEU A 205 -9.87 -15.00 -7.17
CA LEU A 205 -11.20 -14.40 -7.41
C LEU A 205 -12.27 -15.40 -7.84
N GLN A 206 -11.86 -16.52 -8.45
CA GLN A 206 -12.76 -17.61 -8.86
C GLN A 206 -13.22 -18.48 -7.69
N ASP A 207 -12.40 -18.60 -6.65
CA ASP A 207 -12.59 -19.53 -5.54
C ASP A 207 -13.11 -18.85 -4.26
N GLU A 208 -12.92 -17.52 -4.15
CA GLU A 208 -13.20 -16.74 -2.94
C GLU A 208 -14.37 -15.79 -3.13
N LYS A 209 -15.53 -16.15 -2.55
CA LYS A 209 -16.73 -15.31 -2.31
C LYS A 209 -17.34 -14.66 -3.58
N PRO A 210 -18.60 -14.21 -3.58
CA PRO A 210 -19.14 -13.60 -4.79
C PRO A 210 -18.49 -12.22 -4.97
N THR A 211 -17.46 -12.15 -5.81
CA THR A 211 -17.10 -10.89 -6.45
C THR A 211 -18.31 -10.47 -7.28
N VAL A 212 -18.98 -9.40 -6.88
CA VAL A 212 -20.25 -8.96 -7.45
C VAL A 212 -20.09 -7.81 -8.44
N GLY A 213 -19.03 -7.02 -8.34
CA GLY A 213 -18.88 -5.79 -9.11
C GLY A 213 -17.50 -5.59 -9.71
N LEU A 214 -17.45 -5.07 -10.95
CA LEU A 214 -16.27 -4.49 -11.56
C LEU A 214 -16.60 -3.11 -12.10
N GLY A 215 -16.02 -2.10 -11.47
CA GLY A 215 -15.94 -0.72 -11.93
C GLY A 215 -14.64 -0.48 -12.68
N VAL A 216 -14.71 0.19 -13.82
CA VAL A 216 -13.52 0.68 -14.54
C VAL A 216 -13.77 2.13 -14.88
N ASP A 217 -12.82 2.99 -14.55
CA ASP A 217 -12.83 4.39 -14.92
C ASP A 217 -12.81 4.58 -16.45
N GLY A 218 -13.24 5.76 -16.87
CA GLY A 218 -13.30 6.12 -18.29
C GLY A 218 -12.05 6.82 -18.79
N PHE A 219 -11.08 7.12 -17.93
CA PHE A 219 -9.95 7.94 -18.30
C PHE A 219 -9.02 7.11 -19.20
N ASN A 220 -8.88 7.54 -20.46
CA ASN A 220 -8.04 6.90 -21.49
C ASN A 220 -8.38 5.45 -21.88
N ILE A 221 -9.50 4.88 -21.41
CA ILE A 221 -9.97 3.56 -21.86
C ILE A 221 -11.07 3.74 -22.91
N THR A 222 -10.82 3.23 -24.12
CA THR A 222 -11.84 3.26 -25.18
C THR A 222 -13.07 2.41 -24.81
N ALA A 223 -14.26 2.82 -25.28
CA ALA A 223 -15.49 2.06 -25.04
C ALA A 223 -15.38 0.60 -25.51
N GLY A 224 -14.68 0.35 -26.63
CA GLY A 224 -14.41 -0.99 -27.16
C GLY A 224 -13.50 -1.83 -26.26
N LEU A 225 -12.42 -1.24 -25.73
CA LEU A 225 -11.52 -1.91 -24.79
C LEU A 225 -12.28 -2.32 -23.51
N ARG A 226 -13.05 -1.40 -22.93
CA ARG A 226 -13.89 -1.66 -21.76
C ARG A 226 -14.93 -2.77 -22.01
N ALA A 227 -15.63 -2.71 -23.14
CA ALA A 227 -16.59 -3.75 -23.51
C ALA A 227 -15.91 -5.12 -23.64
N ASN A 228 -14.74 -5.17 -24.28
CA ASN A 228 -13.95 -6.39 -24.39
C ASN A 228 -13.49 -6.93 -23.02
N MET A 229 -13.08 -6.06 -22.10
CA MET A 229 -12.75 -6.44 -20.72
C MET A 229 -13.95 -7.06 -20.01
N TYR A 230 -15.12 -6.42 -20.07
CA TYR A 230 -16.34 -6.92 -19.44
C TYR A 230 -16.77 -8.26 -20.03
N MET A 231 -16.71 -8.41 -21.36
CA MET A 231 -17.00 -9.68 -22.02
C MET A 231 -16.02 -10.77 -21.61
N THR A 232 -14.73 -10.45 -21.52
CA THR A 232 -13.68 -11.44 -21.23
C THR A 232 -13.74 -11.89 -19.79
N ILE A 233 -13.85 -10.97 -18.82
CA ILE A 233 -13.93 -11.35 -17.40
C ILE A 233 -15.21 -12.12 -17.08
N ARG A 234 -16.31 -11.85 -17.77
CA ARG A 234 -17.57 -12.60 -17.61
C ARG A 234 -17.52 -14.03 -18.13
N LYS A 235 -16.53 -14.39 -18.96
CA LYS A 235 -16.28 -15.81 -19.29
C LYS A 235 -15.82 -16.58 -18.05
N THR A 236 -15.11 -15.90 -17.16
CA THR A 236 -14.56 -16.46 -15.92
C THR A 236 -15.50 -16.28 -14.73
N LEU A 237 -16.15 -15.11 -14.63
CA LEU A 237 -17.08 -14.72 -13.57
C LEU A 237 -18.44 -14.29 -14.19
N PRO A 238 -19.30 -15.23 -14.60
CA PRO A 238 -20.54 -14.91 -15.34
C PRO A 238 -21.53 -14.01 -14.58
N TRP A 239 -21.52 -14.06 -13.25
CA TRP A 239 -22.40 -13.28 -12.38
C TRP A 239 -21.91 -11.84 -12.12
N LEU A 240 -20.77 -11.44 -12.65
CA LEU A 240 -20.15 -10.15 -12.37
C LEU A 240 -20.94 -8.98 -12.97
N LEU A 241 -21.32 -8.03 -12.11
CA LEU A 241 -21.89 -6.74 -12.53
C LEU A 241 -20.77 -5.81 -12.96
N CYS A 242 -20.63 -5.65 -14.27
CA CYS A 242 -19.68 -4.71 -14.85
C CYS A 242 -20.36 -3.36 -15.04
N LEU A 243 -19.89 -2.33 -14.36
CA LEU A 243 -20.45 -0.98 -14.40
C LEU A 243 -19.36 0.01 -14.83
N PRO A 244 -19.63 0.92 -15.78
CA PRO A 244 -18.72 2.02 -16.03
C PRO A 244 -18.71 2.96 -14.82
N PHE A 245 -17.53 3.38 -14.37
CA PHE A 245 -17.43 4.33 -13.27
C PHE A 245 -17.89 5.72 -13.74
N MET A 246 -18.91 6.28 -13.08
CA MET A 246 -19.72 7.38 -13.63
C MET A 246 -19.11 8.78 -13.44
N VAL A 247 -18.00 8.95 -12.72
CA VAL A 247 -17.44 10.29 -12.44
C VAL A 247 -16.99 11.00 -13.72
N HIS A 248 -16.40 10.27 -14.67
CA HIS A 248 -15.97 10.79 -15.96
C HIS A 248 -17.01 10.65 -17.08
N ARG A 249 -18.15 10.00 -16.82
CA ARG A 249 -19.09 9.64 -17.89
C ARG A 249 -19.89 10.81 -18.45
N PRO A 250 -20.39 11.79 -17.66
CA PRO A 250 -21.17 12.89 -18.22
C PRO A 250 -20.41 13.70 -19.25
N HIS A 251 -19.14 14.05 -18.99
CA HIS A 251 -18.36 14.84 -19.94
C HIS A 251 -17.97 14.02 -21.18
N LEU A 252 -17.59 12.74 -21.02
CA LEU A 252 -17.25 11.88 -22.16
C LEU A 252 -18.49 11.60 -23.04
N GLU A 253 -19.66 11.36 -22.45
CA GLU A 253 -20.90 11.18 -23.22
C GLU A 253 -21.32 12.46 -23.93
N ILE A 254 -21.13 13.64 -23.32
CA ILE A 254 -21.33 14.92 -23.99
C ILE A 254 -20.35 15.07 -25.17
N LEU A 255 -19.06 14.79 -24.97
CA LEU A 255 -18.04 14.87 -26.03
C LEU A 255 -18.29 13.85 -27.15
N ASP A 256 -18.74 12.65 -26.83
CA ASP A 256 -19.13 11.63 -27.81
C ASP A 256 -20.38 12.04 -28.58
N ALA A 257 -21.40 12.63 -27.93
CA ALA A 257 -22.59 13.17 -28.60
C ALA A 257 -22.25 14.34 -29.55
N ILE A 258 -21.31 15.21 -29.15
CA ILE A 258 -20.75 16.26 -30.01
C ILE A 258 -20.05 15.65 -31.23
N SER A 259 -19.26 14.58 -31.02
CA SER A 259 -18.50 13.91 -32.08
C SER A 259 -19.35 13.01 -33.00
N GLY A 260 -20.51 12.55 -32.52
CA GLY A 260 -21.39 11.60 -33.21
C GLY A 260 -22.28 12.21 -34.28
N LYS A 261 -22.10 13.49 -34.63
CA LYS A 261 -22.95 14.29 -35.52
C LYS A 261 -24.38 14.51 -35.02
N GLU A 262 -24.68 14.17 -33.77
CA GLU A 262 -25.98 14.48 -33.16
C GLU A 262 -26.13 15.99 -32.91
N LEU A 263 -25.00 16.69 -32.69
CA LEU A 263 -24.93 18.12 -32.40
C LEU A 263 -23.89 18.82 -33.31
N PRO A 264 -24.18 18.98 -34.62
CA PRO A 264 -23.21 19.48 -35.60
C PRO A 264 -22.69 20.90 -35.32
N CYS A 265 -23.48 21.75 -34.66
CA CYS A 265 -23.05 23.09 -34.25
C CYS A 265 -21.95 23.07 -33.18
N LEU A 266 -21.98 22.07 -32.28
CA LEU A 266 -20.97 21.91 -31.25
C LEU A 266 -19.71 21.25 -31.81
N GLU A 267 -19.84 20.38 -32.82
CA GLU A 267 -18.70 19.82 -33.54
C GLU A 267 -17.92 20.93 -34.28
N GLU A 268 -18.62 21.86 -34.93
CA GLU A 268 -18.02 23.02 -35.58
C GLU A 268 -17.33 23.94 -34.56
N LEU A 269 -17.98 24.22 -33.43
CA LEU A 269 -17.38 24.99 -32.34
C LEU A 269 -16.11 24.31 -31.80
N GLU A 270 -16.15 23.00 -31.57
CA GLU A 270 -15.00 22.23 -31.10
C GLU A 270 -13.83 22.32 -32.08
N ASN A 271 -14.10 22.15 -33.38
CA ASN A 271 -13.09 22.26 -34.42
C ASN A 271 -12.48 23.66 -34.50
N ASN A 272 -13.30 24.70 -34.41
CA ASN A 272 -12.83 26.09 -34.40
C ASN A 272 -11.96 26.37 -33.17
N LEU A 273 -12.35 25.89 -31.99
CA LEU A 273 -11.56 26.02 -30.77
C LEU A 273 -10.23 25.27 -30.86
N LYS A 274 -10.22 24.04 -31.43
CA LYS A 274 -8.98 23.29 -31.68
C LYS A 274 -8.04 24.00 -32.65
N GLN A 275 -8.58 24.61 -33.70
CA GLN A 275 -7.80 25.39 -34.65
C GLN A 275 -7.20 26.64 -34.00
N LEU A 276 -8.00 27.37 -33.20
CA LEU A 276 -7.52 28.52 -32.45
C LEU A 276 -6.43 28.14 -31.45
N LEU A 277 -6.63 27.06 -30.69
CA LEU A 277 -5.66 26.52 -29.76
C LEU A 277 -4.35 26.15 -30.50
N SER A 278 -4.46 25.46 -31.63
CA SER A 278 -3.31 25.06 -32.45
C SER A 278 -2.56 26.27 -33.03
N PHE A 279 -3.29 27.29 -33.48
CA PHE A 279 -2.75 28.53 -34.02
C PHE A 279 -1.82 29.24 -33.04
N TYR A 280 -2.23 29.32 -31.77
CA TYR A 280 -1.36 29.84 -30.72
C TYR A 280 -0.27 28.82 -30.35
N ARG A 281 -0.63 27.57 -30.03
CA ARG A 281 0.30 26.55 -29.50
C ARG A 281 1.54 26.33 -30.38
N TYR A 282 1.37 26.27 -31.70
CA TYR A 282 2.48 26.00 -32.61
C TYR A 282 3.27 27.26 -33.02
N SER A 283 2.90 28.44 -32.50
CA SER A 283 3.60 29.70 -32.74
C SER A 283 4.08 30.32 -31.42
N PRO A 284 5.36 30.08 -31.04
CA PRO A 284 5.95 30.66 -29.83
C PRO A 284 5.83 32.19 -29.77
N ARG A 285 5.86 32.86 -30.93
CA ARG A 285 5.69 34.31 -31.02
C ARG A 285 4.29 34.75 -30.62
N LEU A 286 3.25 34.12 -31.19
CA LEU A 286 1.86 34.45 -30.88
C LEU A 286 1.51 34.11 -29.43
N MET A 287 2.06 33.03 -28.88
CA MET A 287 1.91 32.69 -27.45
C MET A 287 2.55 33.74 -26.53
N CYS A 288 3.70 34.28 -26.92
CA CYS A 288 4.36 35.35 -26.16
C CYS A 288 3.50 36.63 -26.16
N GLU A 289 3.02 37.04 -27.35
CA GLU A 289 2.14 38.20 -27.50
C GLU A 289 0.83 38.03 -26.71
N LEU A 290 0.22 36.84 -26.73
CA LEU A 290 -1.00 36.53 -25.98
C LEU A 290 -0.78 36.68 -24.47
N ARG A 291 0.32 36.15 -23.92
CA ARG A 291 0.65 36.25 -22.49
C ARG A 291 0.86 37.69 -22.04
N VAL A 292 1.56 38.50 -22.86
CA VAL A 292 1.78 39.92 -22.56
C VAL A 292 0.46 40.69 -22.57
N THR A 293 -0.42 40.39 -23.53
CA THR A 293 -1.73 41.05 -23.66
C THR A 293 -2.68 40.65 -22.53
N ALA A 294 -2.74 39.37 -22.18
CA ALA A 294 -3.58 38.86 -21.09
C ALA A 294 -3.21 39.48 -19.74
N ALA A 295 -1.91 39.61 -19.44
CA ALA A 295 -1.45 40.30 -18.23
C ALA A 295 -1.90 41.78 -18.19
N THR A 296 -1.99 42.44 -19.34
CA THR A 296 -2.48 43.82 -19.46
C THR A 296 -3.99 43.91 -19.20
N LEU A 297 -4.73 42.83 -19.47
CA LEU A 297 -6.18 42.71 -19.22
C LEU A 297 -6.51 42.11 -17.84
N CYS A 298 -5.50 41.82 -17.02
CA CYS A 298 -5.64 41.12 -15.74
C CYS A 298 -6.28 39.73 -15.84
N GLU A 299 -6.09 39.05 -16.98
CA GLU A 299 -6.57 37.69 -17.24
C GLU A 299 -5.44 36.67 -17.06
N GLU A 300 -5.75 35.53 -16.45
CA GLU A 300 -4.80 34.41 -16.34
C GLU A 300 -4.86 33.54 -17.60
N THR A 301 -3.70 33.30 -18.22
CA THR A 301 -3.61 32.37 -19.36
C THR A 301 -3.41 30.94 -18.86
N GLU A 302 -4.49 30.22 -18.59
CA GLU A 302 -4.46 28.76 -18.51
C GLU A 302 -4.60 28.18 -19.91
N PHE A 303 -3.66 27.30 -20.31
CA PHE A 303 -3.68 26.67 -21.61
C PHE A 303 -4.10 25.21 -21.46
N LEU A 304 -5.32 24.90 -21.90
CA LEU A 304 -5.78 23.51 -21.99
C LEU A 304 -4.96 22.78 -23.07
N GLY A 305 -4.40 21.62 -22.72
CA GLY A 305 -3.60 20.82 -23.66
C GLY A 305 -4.44 20.22 -24.80
N ASP A 306 -5.70 19.93 -24.52
CA ASP A 306 -6.75 19.49 -25.45
C ASP A 306 -8.10 19.94 -24.86
N ILE A 307 -9.04 20.36 -25.71
CA ILE A 307 -10.42 20.66 -25.29
C ILE A 307 -11.12 19.43 -24.70
N ARG A 308 -10.67 18.23 -25.06
CA ARG A 308 -11.12 16.96 -24.47
C ARG A 308 -10.33 16.54 -23.24
N GLY A 309 -9.19 17.18 -22.98
CA GLY A 309 -8.26 16.84 -21.91
C GLY A 309 -8.53 17.54 -20.59
N VAL A 310 -9.81 17.76 -20.24
CA VAL A 310 -10.19 18.36 -18.96
C VAL A 310 -9.77 17.41 -17.83
N ARG A 311 -8.74 17.80 -17.08
CA ARG A 311 -8.32 17.11 -15.85
C ARG A 311 -9.21 17.61 -14.71
N TRP A 312 -9.97 16.72 -14.11
CA TRP A 312 -10.78 16.99 -12.91
C TRP A 312 -9.96 16.70 -11.66
#